data_AF-A0A7D6CNE8-F1
#
_entry.id   AF-A0A7D6CNE8-F1
#
_cell.length_a   1.000
_cell.length_b   1.000
_cell.length_c   1.000
_cell.angle_alpha   90.00
_cell.angle_beta   90.00
_cell.angle_gamma   90.00
#
_symmetry.space_group_name_H-M   'P 1'
#
loop_
_entity.id
_entity.type
_entity.pdbx_description
1 polymer ?
#
loop_
_entity_poly.entity_id
_entity_poly.type
_entity_poly.pdbx_seq_one_letter_code
_entity_poly.pdbx_strand_id
1 'polypeptide(L)' 'MVKLSTIVILAGVVMLVFPIPPIASALGGVAVILAGLVLRFLMDR' A
#
# COMPACT_ATOMS: atom_id res chain seq x y z
N MET A 1 -10.43 -11.62 10.61
CA MET A 1 -10.80 -10.20 10.39
C MET A 1 -9.74 -9.59 9.50
N VAL A 2 -10.12 -8.79 8.50
CA VAL A 2 -9.14 -8.12 7.61
C VAL A 2 -8.51 -6.97 8.38
N LYS A 3 -7.18 -6.97 8.54
CA LYS A 3 -6.44 -5.93 9.27
C LYS A 3 -6.29 -4.68 8.38
N LEU A 4 -6.32 -3.49 8.98
CA LEU A 4 -6.17 -2.22 8.24
C LEU A 4 -4.86 -2.17 7.45
N SER A 5 -3.77 -2.67 8.03
CA SER A 5 -2.47 -2.74 7.33
C SER A 5 -2.56 -3.57 6.05
N THR A 6 -3.29 -4.69 6.07
CA THR A 6 -3.51 -5.55 4.89
C THR A 6 -4.25 -4.80 3.80
N ILE A 7 -5.28 -4.03 4.17
CA ILE A 7 -6.05 -3.20 3.22
C ILE A 7 -5.15 -2.15 2.58
N VAL A 8 -4.34 -1.44 3.39
CA VAL A 8 -3.45 -0.40 2.90
C VAL A 8 -2.35 -0.98 1.99
N ILE A 9 -1.74 -2.11 2.36
CA ILE A 9 -0.76 -2.79 1.51
C ILE A 9 -1.40 -3.19 0.17
N LEU A 10 -2.60 -3.78 0.20
CA LEU A 10 -3.32 -4.17 -1.01
C LEU A 10 -3.66 -2.97 -1.89
N ALA A 11 -4.07 -1.84 -1.30
CA ALA A 11 -4.34 -0.61 -2.04
C ALA A 11 -3.10 -0.13 -2.80
N GLY A 12 -1.94 -0.17 -2.16
CA GLY A 12 -0.68 0.19 -2.81
C GLY A 12 -0.29 -0.77 -3.94
N VAL A 13 -0.52 -2.08 -3.75
CA VAL A 13 -0.32 -3.08 -4.82
C VAL A 13 -1.25 -2.82 -6.01
N VAL A 14 -2.54 -2.55 -5.76
CA VAL A 14 -3.50 -2.22 -6.82
C VAL A 14 -3.05 -0.99 -7.59
N MET A 15 -2.53 0.02 -6.90
CA MET A 15 -2.05 1.26 -7.52
C MET A 15 -0.86 1.03 -8.47
N LEU A 16 -0.04 0.00 -8.24
CA LEU A 16 1.06 -0.37 -9.13
C LEU A 16 0.60 -0.97 -10.47
N VAL A 17 -0.59 -1.59 -10.49
CA VAL A 17 -1.15 -2.26 -11.67
C VAL A 17 -2.29 -1.47 -12.30
N PHE A 18 -2.76 -0.39 -11.66
CA PHE A 18 -3.78 0.49 -12.21
C PHE A 18 -3.21 1.28 -13.39
N PRO A 19 -3.99 1.53 -14.46
CA PRO A 19 -3.55 2.30 -15.62
C PRO A 19 -3.44 3.81 -15.30
N ILE A 20 -2.48 4.18 -14.45
CA ILE A 20 -2.02 5.54 -14.15
C ILE A 20 -0.62 5.74 -14.75
N PRO A 21 -0.14 6.98 -14.92
CA PRO A 21 1.21 7.25 -15.41
C PRO A 21 2.26 6.46 -14.60
N PRO A 22 3.24 5.80 -15.25
CA PRO A 22 4.14 4.85 -14.58
C PRO A 22 4.85 5.41 -13.35
N ILE A 23 5.25 6.69 -13.41
CA ILE A 23 5.92 7.38 -12.31
C ILE A 23 4.97 7.58 -11.12
N ALA A 24 3.71 7.97 -11.38
CA ALA A 24 2.71 8.17 -10.34
C ALA A 24 2.33 6.83 -9.67
N SER A 25 2.18 5.76 -10.45
CA SER A 25 1.91 4.42 -9.94
C SER A 25 3.07 3.91 -9.08
N ALA A 26 4.31 4.03 -9.55
CA ALA A 26 5.48 3.56 -8.82
C ALA A 26 5.67 4.32 -7.50
N LEU A 27 5.65 5.65 -7.53
CA LEU A 27 5.85 6.47 -6.33
C LEU A 27 4.68 6.32 -5.35
N GLY A 28 3.45 6.43 -5.85
CA GLY A 28 2.24 6.32 -5.03
C GLY A 28 2.07 4.91 -4.46
N GLY A 29 2.15 3.89 -5.30
CA GLY A 29 1.98 2.49 -4.89
C GLY A 29 3.04 2.05 -3.88
N VAL A 30 4.31 2.38 -4.11
CA VAL A 30 5.38 2.06 -3.14
C VAL A 30 5.17 2.83 -1.83
N ALA A 31 4.84 4.12 -1.88
CA ALA A 31 4.59 4.90 -0.67
C ALA A 31 3.42 4.34 0.16
N VAL A 32 2.34 3.93 -0.49
CA VAL A 32 1.16 3.33 0.16
C VAL A 32 1.50 1.96 0.76
N ILE A 33 2.27 1.12 0.06
CA ILE A 33 2.76 -0.16 0.60
C ILE A 33 3.61 0.07 1.85
N LEU A 34 4.54 1.03 1.82
CA LEU A 34 5.39 1.37 2.95
C LEU A 34 4.56 1.86 4.15
N ALA A 35 3.55 2.71 3.92
CA ALA A 35 2.64 3.14 4.97
C ALA A 35 1.88 1.95 5.59
N GLY A 36 1.40 1.02 4.76
CA GLY A 36 0.76 -0.21 5.23
C GLY A 36 1.69 -1.11 6.04
N LEU A 37 2.96 -1.22 5.65
CA LEU A 37 3.98 -1.92 6.44
C LEU A 37 4.24 -1.25 7.79
N VAL A 38 4.34 0.08 7.82
CA VAL A 38 4.49 0.85 9.08
C VAL A 38 3.30 0.60 10.01
N LEU A 39 2.07 0.67 9.49
CA LEU A 39 0.86 0.35 10.24
C LEU A 39 0.91 -1.09 10.77
N ARG A 40 1.40 -2.04 9.97
CA ARG A 40 1.53 -3.44 10.39
C ARG A 40 2.48 -3.59 11.59
N PHE A 41 3.62 -2.91 11.57
CA PHE A 41 4.61 -2.98 12.65
C PHE A 41 4.15 -2.24 13.92
N LEU A 42 3.37 -1.18 13.79
CA LEU A 42 2.93 -0.36 14.93
C LEU A 42 1.64 -0.86 15.57
N MET A 43 0.66 -1.27 14.78
CA MET A 43 -0.70 -1.60 15.26
C MET A 43 -1.02 -3.08 15.29
N ASP A 44 -0.43 -3.89 14.42
CA ASP A 44 -0.87 -5.27 14.20
C ASP A 44 -0.01 -6.34 14.89
N ARG A 45 0.74 -5.97 15.93
CA ARG A 45 1.52 -6.89 16.79
C ARG A 45 0.71 -8.10 17.21
#